data_AF-A0A5E3WQA2-F1
#
_entry.id   AF-A0A5E3WQA2-F1
#
_cell.length_a   1.000
_cell.length_b   1.000
_cell.length_c   1.000
_cell.angle_alpha   90.00
_cell.angle_beta   90.00
_cell.angle_gamma   90.00
#
_symmetry.space_group_name_H-M   'P 1'
#
loop_
_entity.id
_entity.type
_entity.pdbx_description
1 polymer ?
#
loop_
_entity_poly.entity_id
_entity_poly.type
_entity_poly.pdbx_seq_one_letter_code
_entity_poly.pdbx_strand_id
1 'polypeptide(L)'
;MEGLGEAYEARLKILFEEHMHEDEEIRYIPSGSGFFDLREHSGPDEEGIRVHVTPGDLLVVPAGIYHRFTLDEGDRIKAMRLFKEEPKWTPHNRSQETDQNPFRLGYLESLKGGAISVA
;
A
#
# COMPACT_ATOMS: atom_id res chain seq x y z
N MET A 1 -7.49 -13.29 -24.26
CA MET A 1 -7.49 -12.61 -22.95
C MET A 1 -7.34 -11.13 -23.28
N GLU A 2 -8.44 -10.38 -23.32
CA GLU A 2 -8.38 -8.94 -23.60
C GLU A 2 -7.62 -8.27 -22.46
N GLY A 3 -6.45 -7.70 -22.77
CA GLY A 3 -5.73 -6.85 -21.84
C GLY A 3 -6.50 -5.56 -21.61
N LEU A 4 -6.42 -5.00 -20.41
CA LEU A 4 -7.12 -3.77 -20.02
C LEU A 4 -6.66 -2.51 -20.79
N GLY A 5 -5.72 -2.62 -21.74
CA GLY A 5 -5.30 -1.55 -22.65
C GLY A 5 -4.82 -0.30 -21.91
N GLU A 6 -5.22 0.89 -22.35
CA GLU A 6 -4.88 2.15 -21.67
C GLU A 6 -5.35 2.20 -20.20
N ALA A 7 -6.44 1.50 -19.86
CA ALA A 7 -6.90 1.41 -18.49
C ALA A 7 -5.98 0.55 -17.61
N TYR A 8 -5.14 -0.31 -18.19
CA TYR A 8 -4.07 -1.02 -17.49
C TYR A 8 -2.97 -0.04 -17.06
N GLU A 9 -2.42 0.69 -18.02
CA GLU A 9 -1.31 1.64 -17.80
C GLU A 9 -1.70 2.75 -16.84
N ALA A 10 -2.91 3.30 -17.01
CA ALA A 10 -3.43 4.32 -16.10
C ALA A 10 -3.54 3.80 -14.65
N ARG A 11 -3.95 2.54 -14.47
CA ARG A 11 -4.02 1.92 -13.14
C ARG A 11 -2.64 1.67 -12.55
N LEU A 12 -1.70 1.14 -13.33
CA LEU A 12 -0.33 0.94 -12.85
C LEU A 12 0.30 2.26 -12.41
N LYS A 13 0.05 3.34 -13.16
CA LYS A 13 0.51 4.68 -12.78
C LYS A 13 -0.04 5.15 -11.44
N ILE A 14 -1.36 5.00 -11.22
CA ILE A 14 -2.00 5.36 -9.93
C ILE A 14 -1.43 4.52 -8.79
N LEU A 15 -1.25 3.21 -9.00
CA LEU A 15 -0.74 2.30 -7.98
C LEU A 15 0.73 2.56 -7.64
N PHE A 16 1.53 3.00 -8.61
CA PHE A 16 2.96 3.25 -8.44
C PHE A 16 3.28 4.63 -7.87
N GLU A 17 2.40 5.61 -8.07
CA GLU A 17 2.54 6.91 -7.41
C GLU A 17 2.43 6.72 -5.90
N GLU A 18 3.35 7.31 -5.13
CA GLU A 18 3.37 7.13 -3.68
C GLU A 18 2.14 7.80 -3.04
N HIS A 19 1.36 7.01 -2.30
CA HIS A 19 0.10 7.45 -1.70
C HIS A 19 -0.15 6.79 -0.34
N MET A 20 -1.16 7.28 0.36
CA MET A 20 -1.72 6.65 1.55
C MET A 20 -3.24 6.49 1.42
N HIS A 21 -3.79 5.65 2.29
CA HIS A 21 -5.23 5.48 2.48
C HIS A 21 -5.62 5.84 3.92
N GLU A 22 -6.88 6.26 4.10
CA GLU A 22 -7.48 6.52 5.40
C GLU A 22 -7.94 5.23 6.10
N ASP A 23 -8.06 4.14 5.34
CA ASP A 23 -8.35 2.79 5.82
C ASP A 23 -7.16 1.85 5.55
N GLU A 24 -7.18 0.66 6.15
CA GLU A 24 -6.19 -0.39 5.86
C GLU A 24 -6.29 -0.87 4.40
N GLU A 25 -5.14 -1.03 3.75
CA GLU A 25 -5.05 -1.71 2.46
C GLU A 25 -4.74 -3.20 2.69
N ILE A 26 -5.79 -4.03 2.61
CA ILE A 26 -5.68 -5.48 2.83
C ILE A 26 -5.70 -6.22 1.49
N ARG A 27 -4.69 -7.08 1.26
CA ARG A 27 -4.51 -7.84 0.02
C ARG A 27 -4.16 -9.29 0.33
N TYR A 28 -4.98 -10.21 -0.17
CA TYR A 28 -4.63 -11.63 -0.26
C TYR A 28 -4.26 -11.97 -1.70
N ILE A 29 -3.16 -12.69 -1.92
CA ILE A 29 -2.66 -13.00 -3.27
C ILE A 29 -2.98 -14.45 -3.65
N PRO A 30 -4.05 -14.73 -4.41
CA PRO A 30 -4.31 -16.08 -4.91
C PRO A 30 -3.40 -16.54 -6.06
N SER A 31 -2.80 -15.63 -6.85
CA SER A 31 -1.88 -16.01 -7.93
C SER A 31 -1.06 -14.82 -8.47
N GLY A 32 0.10 -15.08 -9.05
CA GLY A 32 1.01 -14.02 -9.53
C GLY A 32 1.76 -13.36 -8.38
N SER A 33 2.39 -12.23 -8.64
CA SER A 33 3.26 -11.57 -7.66
C SER A 33 3.49 -10.09 -7.97
N GLY A 34 4.05 -9.37 -7.01
CA GLY A 34 4.37 -7.95 -7.12
C GLY A 34 5.03 -7.41 -5.87
N PHE A 35 5.36 -6.12 -5.88
CA PHE A 35 6.03 -5.45 -4.78
C PHE A 35 5.16 -4.36 -4.17
N PHE A 36 5.08 -4.36 -2.84
CA PHE A 36 4.66 -3.20 -2.06
C PHE A 36 5.91 -2.51 -1.53
N ASP A 37 6.12 -1.26 -1.91
CA ASP A 37 7.16 -0.43 -1.30
C ASP A 37 6.49 0.39 -0.18
N LEU A 38 6.94 0.21 1.07
CA LEU A 38 6.44 0.90 2.25
C LEU A 38 7.49 1.89 2.75
N ARG A 39 7.10 3.12 3.08
CA ARG A 39 8.05 4.10 3.62
C ARG A 39 8.45 3.76 5.06
N GLU A 40 9.75 3.67 5.32
CA GLU A 40 10.31 3.55 6.66
C GLU A 40 10.31 4.92 7.36
N HIS A 41 10.10 4.92 8.68
CA HIS A 41 9.99 6.15 9.50
C HIS A 41 10.81 6.10 10.79
N SER A 42 11.65 5.08 10.96
CA SER A 42 12.50 4.91 12.15
C SER A 42 13.95 5.35 11.94
N GLY A 43 14.37 5.61 10.69
CA GLY A 43 15.72 6.02 10.32
C GLY A 43 15.81 7.44 9.76
N PRO A 44 17.04 7.98 9.67
CA PRO A 44 17.30 9.31 9.11
C PRO A 44 17.10 9.39 7.59
N ASP A 45 17.08 8.24 6.89
CA ASP A 45 17.21 8.18 5.43
C ASP A 45 15.88 7.97 4.67
N GLU A 46 14.72 7.94 5.35
CA GLU A 46 13.39 7.71 4.75
C GLU A 46 13.38 6.61 3.66
N GLU A 47 14.17 5.54 3.85
CA GLU A 47 14.30 4.48 2.85
C GLU A 47 13.00 3.66 2.74
N GLY A 48 12.73 3.12 1.55
CA GLY A 48 11.58 2.25 1.34
C GLY A 48 11.91 0.80 1.71
N ILE A 49 11.02 0.15 2.46
CA ILE A 49 11.03 -1.31 2.64
C ILE A 49 10.24 -1.93 1.48
N ARG A 50 10.89 -2.78 0.69
CA ARG A 50 10.23 -3.54 -0.39
C ARG A 50 9.75 -4.88 0.12
N VAL A 51 8.45 -5.13 0.01
CA VAL A 51 7.79 -6.39 0.35
C VAL A 51 7.39 -7.09 -0.94
N HIS A 52 7.99 -8.25 -1.22
CA HIS A 52 7.56 -9.13 -2.32
C HIS A 52 6.39 -9.97 -1.86
N VAL A 53 5.26 -9.88 -2.56
CA VAL A 53 4.07 -10.69 -2.27
C VAL A 53 3.88 -11.73 -3.37
N THR A 54 3.54 -12.94 -2.94
CA THR A 54 3.44 -14.16 -3.76
C THR A 54 2.19 -14.95 -3.40
N PRO A 55 1.82 -16.01 -4.15
CA PRO A 55 0.59 -16.73 -3.90
C PRO A 55 0.50 -17.33 -2.49
N GLY A 56 -0.57 -17.00 -1.76
CA GLY A 56 -0.80 -17.40 -0.37
C GLY A 56 -0.57 -16.28 0.65
N ASP A 57 0.10 -15.19 0.25
CA ASP A 57 0.40 -14.09 1.16
C ASP A 57 -0.86 -13.23 1.44
N LEU A 58 -1.00 -12.83 2.71
CA LEU A 58 -1.94 -11.81 3.18
C LEU A 58 -1.13 -10.63 3.72
N LEU A 59 -1.23 -9.49 3.06
CA LEU A 59 -0.62 -8.23 3.50
C LEU A 59 -1.70 -7.30 4.03
N VAL A 60 -1.44 -6.70 5.19
CA VAL A 60 -2.24 -5.63 5.78
C VAL A 60 -1.35 -4.39 5.86
N VAL A 61 -1.62 -3.40 5.02
CA VAL A 61 -0.95 -2.11 5.04
C VAL A 61 -1.76 -1.14 5.92
N PRO A 62 -1.21 -0.61 7.03
CA PRO A 62 -1.95 0.26 7.94
C PRO A 62 -2.46 1.54 7.27
N ALA A 63 -3.56 2.10 7.79
CA ALA A 63 -3.99 3.44 7.40
C ALA A 63 -2.88 4.47 7.67
N GLY A 64 -2.72 5.47 6.80
CA GLY A 64 -1.78 6.58 6.98
C GLY A 64 -0.30 6.30 6.66
N ILE A 65 0.10 5.07 6.32
CA ILE A 65 1.46 4.80 5.81
C ILE A 65 1.55 5.16 4.31
N TYR A 66 2.62 5.84 3.93
CA TYR A 66 2.94 6.03 2.52
C TYR A 66 3.45 4.73 1.91
N HIS A 67 2.85 4.33 0.80
CA HIS A 67 3.19 3.14 0.07
C HIS A 67 2.92 3.30 -1.43
N ARG A 68 3.36 2.31 -2.19
CA ARG A 68 3.02 2.13 -3.60
C ARG A 68 3.09 0.66 -3.96
N PHE A 69 2.49 0.31 -5.08
CA PHE A 69 2.51 -1.03 -5.66
C PHE A 69 3.09 -1.01 -7.07
N THR A 70 3.89 -2.03 -7.40
CA THR A 70 4.30 -2.33 -8.78
C THR A 70 4.26 -3.84 -9.01
N LEU A 71 4.05 -4.23 -10.26
CA LEU A 71 4.30 -5.62 -10.66
C LEU A 71 5.80 -5.90 -10.62
N ASP A 72 6.14 -7.17 -10.41
CA ASP A 72 7.49 -7.68 -10.65
C ASP A 72 7.66 -8.06 -12.14
N GLU A 73 8.79 -8.69 -12.47
CA GLU A 73 9.11 -9.10 -13.85
C GLU A 73 8.12 -10.12 -14.43
N GLY A 74 7.26 -10.74 -13.60
CA GLY A 74 6.18 -11.61 -14.04
C GLY A 74 4.97 -10.89 -14.63
N ASP A 75 4.90 -9.55 -14.49
CA ASP A 75 3.89 -8.64 -15.07
C ASP A 75 2.44 -9.10 -14.88
N ARG A 76 2.16 -9.83 -13.79
CA ARG A 76 0.82 -10.30 -13.48
C ARG A 76 0.62 -10.58 -12.00
N ILE A 77 -0.45 -10.02 -11.45
CA ILE A 77 -0.95 -10.35 -10.11
C ILE A 77 -2.46 -10.52 -10.13
N LYS A 78 -2.98 -11.41 -9.29
CA LYS A 78 -4.38 -11.46 -8.89
C LYS A 78 -4.41 -11.28 -7.39
N ALA A 79 -5.04 -10.19 -6.93
CA ALA A 79 -5.22 -9.90 -5.52
C ALA A 79 -6.71 -9.85 -5.17
N MET A 80 -7.08 -10.49 -4.06
CA MET A 80 -8.36 -10.28 -3.40
C MET A 80 -8.20 -9.11 -2.43
N ARG A 81 -9.14 -8.17 -2.49
CA ARG A 81 -9.14 -6.96 -1.68
C ARG A 81 -10.16 -7.15 -0.55
N LEU A 82 -9.75 -6.93 0.69
CA LEU A 82 -10.62 -7.06 1.87
C LEU A 82 -10.79 -5.68 2.53
N PHE A 83 -11.98 -5.43 3.08
CA PHE A 83 -12.33 -4.18 3.77
C PHE A 83 -13.06 -4.50 5.06
N LYS A 84 -12.81 -3.69 6.09
CA LYS A 84 -13.58 -3.75 7.35
C LYS A 84 -14.98 -3.15 7.17
N GLU A 85 -15.09 -2.05 6.43
CA GLU A 85 -16.34 -1.33 6.17
C GLU A 85 -16.58 -1.17 4.65
N GLU A 86 -17.56 -0.35 4.26
CA GLU A 86 -17.76 0.01 2.85
C GLU A 86 -16.47 0.62 2.28
N PRO A 87 -15.99 0.13 1.12
CA PRO A 87 -14.65 0.44 0.68
C PRO A 87 -14.52 1.89 0.21
N LYS A 88 -13.62 2.64 0.86
CA LYS A 88 -13.12 3.91 0.35
C LYS A 88 -11.84 3.67 -0.42
N TRP A 89 -11.91 3.88 -1.72
CA TRP A 89 -10.82 3.56 -2.65
C TRP A 89 -9.84 4.70 -2.90
N THR A 90 -10.11 5.88 -2.35
CA THR A 90 -9.41 7.10 -2.72
C THR A 90 -7.96 7.04 -2.24
N PRO A 91 -6.96 7.02 -3.14
CA PRO A 91 -5.58 7.25 -2.76
C PRO A 91 -5.38 8.74 -2.51
N HIS A 92 -4.66 9.07 -1.45
CA HIS A 92 -4.15 10.42 -1.22
C HIS A 92 -2.66 10.42 -1.54
N ASN A 93 -2.30 10.96 -2.71
CA ASN A 93 -0.91 11.05 -3.14
C ASN A 93 -0.11 11.87 -2.13
N ARG A 94 1.17 11.53 -1.95
CA ARG A 94 2.05 12.23 -1.02
C ARG A 94 2.17 13.70 -1.38
N SER A 95 1.86 14.56 -0.42
CA SER A 95 1.96 16.01 -0.55
C SER A 95 2.00 16.65 0.84
N GLN A 96 2.34 17.94 0.91
CA GLN A 96 2.29 18.70 2.17
C GLN A 96 0.88 18.76 2.75
N GLU A 97 -0.16 18.71 1.90
CA GLU A 97 -1.56 18.66 2.34
C GLU A 97 -1.88 17.29 2.96
N THR A 98 -1.49 16.21 2.29
CA THR A 98 -1.66 14.84 2.77
C THR A 98 -0.89 14.58 4.07
N ASP A 99 0.25 15.25 4.28
CA ASP A 99 1.01 15.17 5.53
C ASP A 99 0.24 15.71 6.75
N GLN A 100 -0.77 16.56 6.53
CA GLN A 100 -1.67 17.06 7.58
C GLN A 100 -2.93 16.21 7.76
N ASN A 101 -3.10 15.13 6.99
CA ASN A 101 -4.26 14.26 7.09
C ASN A 101 -4.31 13.60 8.49
N PRO A 102 -5.47 13.57 9.19
CA PRO A 102 -5.57 13.00 10.53
C PRO A 102 -5.12 11.53 10.63
N PHE A 103 -5.36 10.72 9.60
CA PHE A 103 -4.93 9.31 9.57
C PHE A 103 -3.42 9.19 9.43
N ARG A 104 -2.79 10.09 8.67
CA ARG A 104 -1.32 10.20 8.58
C ARG A 104 -0.70 10.55 9.92
N LEU A 105 -1.25 11.57 10.58
CA LEU A 105 -0.78 12.01 11.89
C LEU A 105 -0.95 10.89 12.94
N GLY A 106 -2.11 10.22 12.95
CA GLY A 106 -2.37 9.09 13.85
C GLY A 106 -1.40 7.92 13.63
N TYR A 107 -1.09 7.59 12.37
CA TYR A 107 -0.07 6.59 12.05
C TYR A 107 1.31 6.99 12.61
N LEU A 108 1.76 8.23 12.38
CA LEU A 108 3.04 8.73 12.90
C LEU A 108 3.09 8.76 14.44
N GLU A 109 1.98 9.06 15.10
CA GLU A 109 1.87 8.96 16.56
C GLU A 109 1.99 7.51 17.04
N SER A 110 1.35 6.56 16.34
CA SER A 110 1.40 5.13 16.70
C SER A 110 2.83 4.56 16.71
N LEU A 111 3.71 5.06 15.83
CA LEU A 111 5.12 4.65 15.77
C LEU A 111 5.92 5.09 17.00
N LYS A 112 5.54 6.21 17.64
CA LYS A 112 6.21 6.72 18.85
C LYS A 112 5.88 5.88 20.09
N GLY A 113 4.80 5.11 20.06
CA GLY A 113 4.29 4.30 21.18
C GLY A 113 5.03 2.98 21.42
N GLY A 114 5.91 2.55 20.50
CA GLY A 114 6.64 1.29 20.61
C GLY A 114 5.80 0.07 20.19
N ALA A 115 6.39 -0.76 19.32
CA ALA A 115 5.99 -2.10 18.88
C ALA A 115 4.58 -2.56 19.29
N ILE A 116 3.65 -2.58 18.34
CA ILE A 116 2.43 -3.38 18.47
C ILE A 116 2.89 -4.84 18.59
N SER A 117 2.85 -5.38 19.81
CA SER A 117 2.91 -6.81 20.08
C SER A 117 1.73 -7.46 19.38
N VAL A 118 2.00 -8.16 18.28
CA VAL A 118 1.05 -9.15 17.76
C VAL A 118 1.12 -10.34 18.70
N ALA A 119 0.06 -10.53 19.50
CA ALA A 119 -0.17 -11.75 20.26
C ALA A 119 -0.68 -12.87 19.33
#